data_AF-A0AA95NEL3-F1
#
_entry.id   AF-A0AA95NEL3-F1
#
_cell.length_a   1.000
_cell.length_b   1.000
_cell.length_c   1.000
_cell.angle_alpha   90.00
_cell.angle_beta   90.00
_cell.angle_gamma   90.00
#
_symmetry.space_group_name_H-M   'P 1'
#
loop_
_entity.id
_entity.type
_entity.pdbx_description
1 polymer ?
#
loop_
_entity_poly.entity_id
_entity_poly.type
_entity_poly.pdbx_seq_one_letter_code
_entity_poly.pdbx_strand_id
1 'polypeptide(L)' 'MSKTVEFWYWLLRDPATGRRRQSLCRLTEADALRRDPQAQRLAGSCELRVLPKHPDDYFPRLALGRGRLQATAARGNSG' A
#
# COMPACT_ATOMS: atom_id res chain seq x y z
N MET A 1 13.36 10.53 2.36
CA MET A 1 12.16 11.06 3.01
C MET A 1 11.07 10.00 2.89
N SER A 2 10.36 9.69 3.98
CA SER A 2 9.17 8.84 3.95
C SER A 2 8.05 9.56 3.20
N LYS A 3 7.22 8.81 2.46
CA LYS A 3 6.14 9.40 1.66
C LYS A 3 4.83 9.33 2.43
N THR A 4 4.22 10.48 2.69
CA THR A 4 2.86 10.53 3.24
C THR A 4 1.84 10.38 2.11
N VAL A 5 0.83 9.54 2.31
CA VAL A 5 -0.25 9.28 1.36
C VAL A 5 -1.59 9.53 2.04
N GLU A 6 -2.48 10.24 1.36
CA GLU A 6 -3.84 10.50 1.83
C GLU A 6 -4.80 9.39 1.40
N PHE A 7 -5.66 9.02 2.33
CA PHE A 7 -6.77 8.09 2.12
C PHE A 7 -8.07 8.76 2.53
N TRP A 8 -9.11 8.62 1.71
CA TRP A 8 -10.40 9.27 1.93
C TRP A 8 -11.54 8.28 1.73
N TYR A 9 -12.69 8.50 2.37
CA TYR A 9 -13.93 7.94 1.85
C TYR A 9 -14.35 8.73 0.61
N TRP A 10 -14.92 8.03 -0.37
CA TRP A 10 -15.31 8.61 -1.66
C TRP A 10 -16.79 8.36 -1.95
N LEU A 11 -17.48 9.37 -2.49
CA LEU A 11 -18.75 9.19 -3.16
C LEU A 11 -18.47 8.72 -4.59
N LEU A 12 -18.89 7.49 -4.89
CA LEU A 12 -18.71 6.82 -6.17
C LEU A 12 -20.08 6.58 -6.82
N ARG A 13 -20.15 6.70 -8.14
CA ARG A 13 -21.30 6.28 -8.92
C ARG A 13 -21.31 4.77 -9.08
N ASP A 14 -22.42 4.15 -8.70
CA ASP A 14 -22.68 2.75 -8.97
C ASP A 14 -23.01 2.56 -10.45
N PRO A 15 -22.25 1.76 -11.21
CA PRO A 15 -22.54 1.53 -12.63
C PRO A 15 -23.87 0.77 -12.84
N ALA A 16 -24.31 -0.06 -11.88
CA ALA A 16 -25.53 -0.84 -12.02
C ALA A 16 -26.81 -0.02 -11.77
N THR A 17 -26.76 0.91 -10.80
CA THR A 17 -27.93 1.67 -10.36
C THR A 17 -27.88 3.16 -10.69
N GLY A 18 -26.72 3.66 -11.11
CA GLY A 18 -26.45 5.07 -11.38
C GLY A 18 -26.39 5.95 -10.12
N ARG A 19 -26.66 5.41 -8.93
CA ARG A 19 -26.71 6.15 -7.67
C ARG A 19 -25.31 6.45 -7.14
N ARG A 20 -25.17 7.55 -6.39
CA ARG A 20 -23.94 7.84 -5.64
C ARG A 20 -23.98 7.10 -4.30
N ARG A 21 -22.90 6.39 -3.98
CA ARG A 21 -22.72 5.69 -2.71
C ARG A 21 -21.33 5.93 -2.15
N GLN A 22 -21.21 5.94 -0.83
CA GLN A 22 -19.91 6.01 -0.17
C GLN A 22 -19.12 4.71 -0.42
N SER A 23 -17.80 4.82 -0.57
CA SER A 23 -16.89 3.68 -0.63
C SER A 23 -16.87 2.92 0.71
N LEU A 24 -16.76 1.60 0.65
CA LEU A 24 -16.71 0.75 1.85
C LEU A 24 -15.41 0.93 2.65
N CYS A 25 -14.34 1.36 1.96
CA CYS A 25 -13.04 1.63 2.56
C CYS A 25 -12.48 2.96 2.07
N ARG A 26 -11.45 3.45 2.77
CA ARG A 26 -10.73 4.62 2.31
C ARG A 26 -9.81 4.26 1.15
N LEU A 27 -9.77 5.11 0.14
CA LEU A 27 -8.99 4.93 -1.08
C LEU A 27 -8.08 6.13 -1.32
N THR A 28 -7.02 5.89 -2.07
CA THR A 28 -6.25 6.97 -2.69
C THR A 28 -7.07 7.60 -3.81
N GLU A 29 -6.74 8.83 -4.19
CA GLU A 29 -7.36 9.50 -5.34
C GLU A 29 -7.22 8.71 -6.63
N ALA A 30 -6.03 8.16 -6.90
CA ALA A 30 -5.78 7.36 -8.09
C ALA A 30 -6.67 6.10 -8.14
N ASP A 31 -6.90 5.44 -7.01
CA ASP A 31 -7.77 4.27 -6.94
C ASP A 31 -9.26 4.63 -7.08
N ALA A 32 -9.68 5.76 -6.51
CA ALA A 32 -11.05 6.23 -6.61
C ALA A 32 -11.39 6.65 -8.05
N LEU A 33 -10.55 7.46 -8.69
CA LEU A 33 -10.75 7.93 -10.06
C LEU A 33 -10.66 6.81 -11.11
N ARG A 34 -9.89 5.75 -10.84
CA ARG A 34 -9.89 4.53 -11.66
C ARG A 34 -11.23 3.80 -11.64
N ARG A 35 -11.96 3.87 -10.52
CA ARG A 35 -13.29 3.23 -10.36
C ARG A 35 -14.41 4.10 -10.90
N ASP A 36 -14.34 5.40 -10.64
CA ASP A 36 -15.29 6.40 -11.10
C ASP A 36 -14.56 7.72 -11.37
N PRO A 37 -14.44 8.16 -12.64
CA PRO A 37 -13.81 9.44 -12.98
C PRO A 37 -14.49 10.66 -12.35
N GLN A 38 -15.74 10.53 -11.89
CA GLN A 38 -16.48 11.58 -11.20
C GLN A 38 -16.50 11.41 -9.67
N ALA A 39 -15.63 10.55 -9.13
CA ALA A 39 -15.53 10.31 -7.70
C ALA A 39 -15.27 11.61 -6.92
N GLN A 40 -15.98 11.79 -5.80
CA GLN A 40 -15.82 12.98 -4.94
C GLN A 40 -15.35 12.57 -3.55
N ARG A 41 -14.35 13.28 -3.01
CA ARG A 41 -13.88 13.07 -1.63
C ARG A 41 -14.97 13.43 -0.64
N LEU A 42 -15.16 12.63 0.39
CA LEU A 42 -16.02 12.97 1.51
C LEU A 42 -15.23 13.85 2.50
N ALA A 43 -15.69 15.07 2.72
CA ALA A 43 -15.05 15.99 3.65
C ALA A 43 -15.00 15.40 5.07
N GLY A 44 -13.93 15.69 5.81
CA GLY A 44 -13.73 15.19 7.18
C GLY A 44 -13.33 13.70 7.28
N SER A 45 -13.13 13.00 6.17
CA SER A 45 -12.79 11.57 6.16
C SER A 45 -11.31 11.24 5.96
N CYS A 46 -10.45 12.25 5.84
CA CYS A 46 -9.02 12.10 5.53
C CYS A 46 -8.29 11.29 6.59
N GLU A 47 -7.49 10.33 6.13
CA GLU A 47 -6.54 9.58 6.92
C GLU A 47 -5.16 9.66 6.24
N LEU A 48 -4.16 10.13 6.97
CA LEU A 48 -2.78 10.21 6.49
C LEU A 48 -2.03 8.95 6.91
N ARG A 49 -1.39 8.28 5.94
CA ARG A 49 -0.51 7.14 6.20
C ARG A 49 0.88 7.43 5.70
N VAL A 50 1.87 7.13 6.53
CA VAL A 50 3.28 7.25 6.16
C VAL A 50 3.72 5.91 5.58
N LEU A 51 4.14 5.92 4.32
CA LEU A 51 4.82 4.79 3.72
C LEU A 51 6.29 4.82 4.17
N PRO A 52 6.80 3.69 4.68
CA PRO A 52 8.21 3.58 5.00
C PRO A 52 9.07 3.77 3.76
N LYS A 53 10.30 4.23 4.00
CA LYS A 53 11.25 4.48 2.93
C LYS A 53 11.82 3.16 2.40
N HIS A 54 12.01 2.18 3.30
CA HIS A 54 12.53 0.87 2.96
C HIS A 54 11.54 -0.23 3.41
N PRO A 55 11.39 -1.32 2.64
CA PRO A 55 10.54 -2.45 3.02
C PRO A 55 10.88 -3.04 4.40
N ASP A 56 12.16 -2.99 4.77
CA ASP A 56 12.67 -3.49 6.05
C ASP A 56 12.14 -2.67 7.25
N ASP A 57 11.66 -1.43 7.05
CA ASP A 57 11.08 -0.59 8.10
C ASP A 57 9.67 -1.06 8.52
N TYR A 58 8.99 -1.89 7.71
CA TYR A 58 7.65 -2.43 8.02
C TYR A 58 7.71 -3.58 9.03
N PHE A 59 8.83 -4.32 9.08
CA PHE A 59 8.99 -5.54 9.87
C PHE A 59 10.26 -5.52 10.73
N PRO A 60 10.35 -4.66 11.75
CA PRO A 60 11.50 -4.66 12.66
C PRO A 60 11.72 -6.02 13.34
N ARG A 61 10.67 -6.86 13.47
CA ARG A 61 10.78 -8.23 14.03
C ARG A 61 11.37 -9.27 13.07
N LEU A 62 11.34 -9.07 11.76
CA LEU A 62 11.93 -10.01 10.79
C LEU A 62 13.39 -9.65 10.45
N ALA A 63 13.83 -8.43 10.77
CA ALA A 63 15.22 -8.00 10.60
C ALA A 63 16.22 -8.74 11.54
N LEU A 64 15.74 -9.38 12.61
CA LEU A 64 16.53 -10.25 13.51
C LEU A 64 16.81 -11.66 12.94
N GLY A 65 16.58 -11.88 11.63
CA GLY A 65 16.86 -13.15 10.95
C GLY A 65 17.93 -13.08 9.86
N ARG A 66 18.58 -11.92 9.61
CA ARG A 66 19.72 -11.82 8.67
C ARG A 66 21.02 -12.25 9.35
N GLY A 67 21.03 -13.48 9.84
CA GLY A 67 22.24 -14.19 10.24
C GLY A 67 22.28 -15.52 9.50
N ARG A 68 23.18 -15.62 8.52
CA ARG A 68 23.64 -16.86 7.86
C ARG A 68 22.92 -17.30 6.57
N LEU A 69 23.12 -16.52 5.51
CA LEU A 69 23.40 -17.10 4.18
C LEU A 69 24.75 -16.56 3.71
N GLN A 70 25.82 -17.03 4.35
CA GLN A 70 27.16 -16.95 3.77
C GLN A 70 27.49 -18.31 3.13
N ALA A 71 27.70 -18.24 1.82
CA ALA A 71 28.66 -19.00 1.02
C ALA A 71 28.90 -20.48 1.38
N THR A 72 28.39 -21.37 0.52
CA THR A 72 29.11 -22.61 0.18
C THR A 72 29.31 -22.67 -1.33
N ALA A 73 30.23 -21.83 -1.81
CA ALA A 73 31.00 -22.14 -3.00
C ALA A 73 32.42 -22.54 -2.54
N ALA A 74 32.94 -23.62 -3.13
CA ALA A 74 34.31 -24.15 -3.05
C ALA A 74 34.70 -25.09 -1.88
N ARG A 75 34.61 -26.40 -2.15
CA ARG A 75 35.67 -27.44 -2.02
C ARG A 75 35.13 -28.62 -2.85
N GLY A 76 35.67 -29.01 -4.01
CA GLY A 76 37.03 -29.48 -4.21
C GLY A 76 37.11 -30.95 -3.80
N ASN A 77 36.94 -31.88 -4.74
CA ASN A 77 37.60 -33.18 -4.65
C ASN A 77 37.83 -33.77 -6.05
N SER A 78 39.08 -33.73 -6.47
CA SER A 78 39.67 -34.65 -7.44
C SER A 78 40.01 -35.95 -6.70
N GLY A 79 39.69 -37.10 -7.28
CA GLY A 79 40.04 -38.42 -6.77
C GLY A 79 39.40 -39.49 -7.62
#